data_AF-A0A3B9RTQ0-F1
#
_entry.id   AF-A0A3B9RTQ0-F1
#
_cell.length_a   1.000
_cell.length_b   1.000
_cell.length_c   1.000
_cell.angle_alpha   90.00
_cell.angle_beta   90.00
_cell.angle_gamma   90.00
#
_symmetry.space_group_name_H-M   'P 1'
#
loop_
_entity.id
_entity.type
_entity.pdbx_description
1 polymer ?
#
loop_
_entity_poly.entity_id
_entity_poly.type
_entity_poly.pdbx_seq_one_letter_code
_entity_poly.pdbx_strand_id
1 'polypeptide(L)'
;TLMKITKHTIQTMNAGDLTYPVAKDTQSLALLALAKRVAKSDVSVMISGESGTGKEVLAQCIHQNSARKSYPFVAINCAAIPEHMLEATLFGYEKGAFTG
;
A
#
# COMPACT_ATOMS: atom_id res chain seq x y z
N THR A 1 15.17 9.54 17.99
CA THR A 1 14.11 10.34 17.30
C THR A 1 13.80 9.83 15.90
N LEU A 2 14.80 9.43 15.09
CA LEU A 2 14.60 8.85 13.75
C LEU A 2 13.74 7.56 13.70
N MET A 3 13.82 6.68 14.71
CA MET A 3 13.01 5.45 14.75
C MET A 3 11.50 5.68 14.93
N LYS A 4 11.07 6.85 15.44
CA LYS A 4 9.64 7.16 15.61
C LYS A 4 8.96 7.62 14.32
N ILE A 5 9.73 8.14 13.35
CA ILE A 5 9.20 8.63 12.06
C ILE A 5 8.71 7.46 11.21
N THR A 6 9.43 6.34 11.22
CA THR A 6 9.18 5.17 10.37
C THR A 6 7.80 4.52 10.54
N LYS A 7 7.18 4.57 11.73
CA LYS A 7 5.90 3.86 11.98
C LYS A 7 4.69 4.49 11.28
N HIS A 8 4.72 5.79 10.99
CA HIS A 8 3.57 6.50 10.41
C HIS A 8 3.63 6.60 8.88
N THR A 9 4.81 6.44 8.29
CA THR A 9 5.03 6.64 6.84
C THR A 9 5.11 5.34 6.05
N ILE A 10 5.66 4.27 6.65
CA ILE A 10 5.81 2.97 6.00
C ILE A 10 5.26 1.89 6.92
N GLN A 11 4.32 1.11 6.40
CA GLN A 11 3.72 0.01 7.13
C GLN A 11 3.96 -1.30 6.38
N THR A 12 4.67 -2.22 7.03
CA THR A 12 4.78 -3.61 6.61
C THR A 12 3.70 -4.41 7.32
N MET A 13 2.77 -5.00 6.56
CA MET A 13 1.73 -5.84 7.13
C MET A 13 2.19 -7.29 7.18
N ASN A 14 2.05 -7.91 8.35
CA ASN A 14 2.26 -9.34 8.53
C ASN A 14 1.01 -10.11 8.11
N ALA A 15 1.18 -11.39 7.77
CA ALA A 15 0.07 -12.27 7.36
C ALA A 15 -1.04 -12.45 8.42
N GLY A 16 -0.86 -11.96 9.66
CA GLY A 16 -1.85 -12.01 10.75
C GLY A 16 -2.76 -10.78 10.86
N ASP A 17 -2.41 -9.63 10.27
CA ASP A 17 -3.18 -8.36 10.38
C ASP A 17 -4.20 -8.19 9.24
N LEU A 18 -4.74 -9.30 8.73
CA LEU A 18 -5.52 -9.32 7.50
C LEU A 18 -6.88 -8.62 7.68
N THR A 19 -7.03 -7.47 7.04
CA THR A 19 -8.32 -6.78 6.92
C THR A 19 -8.95 -7.15 5.58
N TYR A 20 -10.15 -7.74 5.61
CA TYR A 20 -10.94 -8.01 4.40
C TYR A 20 -11.98 -6.91 4.16
N PRO A 21 -12.19 -6.49 2.90
CA PRO A 21 -13.23 -5.51 2.59
C PRO A 21 -14.62 -6.10 2.85
N VAL A 22 -15.42 -5.37 3.61
CA VAL A 22 -16.84 -5.68 3.82
C VAL A 22 -17.65 -4.83 2.84
N ALA A 23 -18.43 -5.48 1.98
CA ALA A 23 -19.27 -4.83 0.99
C ALA A 23 -20.62 -5.53 0.88
N LYS A 24 -21.68 -4.73 0.69
CA LYS A 24 -23.05 -5.22 0.49
C LYS A 24 -23.69 -4.64 -0.77
N ASP A 25 -23.37 -3.41 -1.12
CA ASP A 25 -23.89 -2.77 -2.33
C ASP A 25 -23.37 -3.43 -3.61
N THR A 26 -24.22 -3.46 -4.63
CA THR A 26 -23.94 -4.13 -5.91
C THR A 26 -22.71 -3.55 -6.61
N GLN A 27 -22.51 -2.23 -6.56
CA GLN A 27 -21.36 -1.58 -7.19
C GLN A 27 -20.06 -1.96 -6.46
N SER A 28 -20.08 -1.97 -5.13
CA SER A 28 -18.93 -2.40 -4.33
C SER A 28 -18.59 -3.87 -4.58
N LEU A 29 -19.59 -4.75 -4.72
CA LEU A 29 -19.38 -6.15 -5.05
C LEU A 29 -18.78 -6.32 -6.45
N ALA A 30 -19.25 -5.55 -7.44
CA ALA A 30 -18.68 -5.54 -8.79
C ALA A 30 -17.21 -5.07 -8.79
N LEU A 31 -16.89 -4.04 -8.02
CA LEU A 31 -15.52 -3.55 -7.84
C LEU A 31 -14.62 -4.62 -7.20
N LEU A 32 -15.10 -5.34 -6.18
CA LEU A 32 -14.34 -6.45 -5.57
C LEU A 32 -14.11 -7.60 -6.55
N ALA A 33 -15.09 -7.90 -7.42
CA ALA A 33 -14.92 -8.90 -8.47
C ALA A 33 -13.86 -8.47 -9.50
N LEU A 34 -13.83 -7.19 -9.88
CA LEU A 34 -12.81 -6.62 -10.75
C LEU A 34 -11.42 -6.69 -10.11
N ALA A 35 -11.31 -6.29 -8.84
CA ALA A 35 -10.06 -6.35 -8.07
C ALA A 35 -9.48 -7.78 -8.05
N LYS A 36 -10.31 -8.80 -7.79
CA LYS A 36 -9.89 -10.21 -7.83
C LYS A 36 -9.42 -10.67 -9.21
N ARG A 37 -9.99 -10.11 -10.28
CA ARG A 37 -9.56 -10.43 -11.66
C ARG A 37 -8.19 -9.82 -11.95
N VAL A 38 -8.01 -8.54 -11.66
CA VAL A 38 -6.74 -7.81 -11.88
C VAL A 38 -5.62 -8.38 -11.02
N ALA A 39 -5.91 -8.85 -9.80
CA ALA A 39 -4.94 -9.48 -8.91
C ALA A 39 -4.19 -10.68 -9.54
N LYS A 40 -4.79 -11.36 -10.53
CA LYS A 40 -4.15 -12.48 -11.23
C LYS A 40 -3.08 -12.05 -12.24
N SER A 41 -3.00 -10.75 -12.54
CA SER A 41 -2.04 -10.20 -13.50
C SER A 41 -0.94 -9.41 -12.80
N ASP A 42 0.19 -9.27 -13.48
CA ASP A 42 1.33 -8.49 -13.00
C ASP A 42 1.34 -7.07 -13.58
N VAL A 43 0.25 -6.34 -13.34
CA VAL A 43 0.08 -4.96 -13.83
C VAL A 43 -0.03 -3.98 -12.68
N SER A 44 0.43 -2.76 -12.90
CA SER A 44 0.21 -1.65 -11.96
C SER A 44 -1.26 -1.28 -11.91
N VAL A 45 -1.79 -1.05 -10.70
CA VAL A 45 -3.19 -0.70 -10.46
C VAL A 45 -3.29 0.66 -9.82
N MET A 46 -4.14 1.54 -10.37
CA MET A 46 -4.49 2.82 -9.78
C MET A 46 -5.89 2.73 -9.15
N ILE A 47 -5.99 3.07 -7.87
CA ILE A 47 -7.26 3.10 -7.13
C ILE A 47 -7.61 4.57 -6.88
N SER A 48 -8.75 5.00 -7.40
CA SER A 48 -9.24 6.37 -7.26
C SER A 48 -10.55 6.40 -6.47
N GLY A 49 -10.79 7.50 -5.78
CA GLY A 49 -11.98 7.70 -4.95
C GLY A 49 -11.72 8.66 -3.80
N GLU A 50 -12.78 9.13 -3.17
CA GLU A 50 -12.73 10.10 -2.07
C GLU A 50 -11.95 9.56 -0.86
N SER A 51 -11.43 10.46 -0.02
CA SER A 51 -10.73 10.08 1.21
C SER A 51 -11.67 9.29 2.14
N GLY A 52 -11.16 8.26 2.82
CA GLY A 52 -11.95 7.44 3.75
C GLY A 52 -12.84 6.36 3.12
N THR A 53 -12.79 6.14 1.79
CA THR A 53 -13.57 5.11 1.09
C THR A 53 -12.99 3.69 1.16
N GLY A 54 -11.90 3.47 1.92
CA GLY A 54 -11.30 2.15 2.11
C GLY A 54 -10.43 1.65 0.96
N LYS A 55 -9.79 2.57 0.22
CA LYS A 55 -8.87 2.24 -0.90
C LYS A 55 -7.70 1.36 -0.45
N GLU A 56 -7.23 1.58 0.77
CA GLU A 56 -6.16 0.82 1.41
C GLU A 56 -6.56 -0.66 1.58
N VAL A 57 -7.81 -0.91 1.98
CA VAL A 57 -8.35 -2.27 2.14
C VAL A 57 -8.53 -2.94 0.76
N LEU A 58 -8.91 -2.17 -0.26
CA LEU A 58 -9.00 -2.68 -1.63
C LEU A 58 -7.61 -3.07 -2.18
N ALA A 59 -6.58 -2.25 -1.94
CA ALA A 59 -5.20 -2.56 -2.34
C ALA A 59 -4.69 -3.85 -1.65
N GLN A 60 -4.96 -4.01 -0.35
CA GLN A 60 -4.64 -5.23 0.38
C GLN A 60 -5.39 -6.45 -0.19
N CYS A 61 -6.67 -6.30 -0.53
CA CYS A 61 -7.45 -7.35 -1.16
C CYS A 61 -6.84 -7.79 -2.50
N ILE A 62 -6.38 -6.85 -3.34
CA ILE A 62 -5.70 -7.16 -4.60
C ILE A 62 -4.41 -7.94 -4.33
N HIS A 63 -3.56 -7.48 -3.41
CA HIS A 63 -2.31 -8.18 -3.05
C HIS A 63 -2.57 -9.61 -2.58
N GLN A 64 -3.55 -9.80 -1.69
CA GLN A 64 -3.92 -11.12 -1.13
C GLN A 64 -4.45 -12.11 -2.17
N ASN A 65 -5.12 -11.61 -3.21
CA ASN A 65 -5.65 -12.44 -4.30
C ASN A 65 -4.65 -12.63 -5.45
N SER A 66 -3.44 -12.09 -5.33
CA SER A 66 -2.40 -12.18 -6.35
C SER A 66 -1.45 -13.36 -6.13
N ALA A 67 -0.64 -13.65 -7.16
CA ALA A 67 0.48 -14.59 -7.03
C ALA A 67 1.54 -14.12 -6.00
N ARG A 68 1.52 -12.85 -5.61
CA ARG A 68 2.48 -12.22 -4.70
C ARG A 68 2.01 -12.18 -3.25
N LYS A 69 0.87 -12.79 -2.91
CA LYS A 69 0.26 -12.75 -1.56
C LYS A 69 1.19 -13.19 -0.42
N SER A 70 2.19 -14.02 -0.71
CA SER A 70 3.16 -14.51 0.28
C SER A 70 4.33 -13.54 0.53
N TYR A 71 4.47 -12.50 -0.30
CA TYR A 71 5.47 -11.46 -0.12
C TYR A 71 4.94 -10.33 0.76
N PRO A 72 5.84 -9.56 1.42
CA PRO A 72 5.45 -8.43 2.24
C PRO A 72 4.64 -7.41 1.45
N PHE A 73 3.55 -6.92 2.06
CA PHE A 73 2.83 -5.76 1.57
C PHE A 73 3.37 -4.52 2.28
N VAL A 74 3.94 -3.60 1.51
CA VAL A 74 4.51 -2.35 2.02
C VAL A 74 3.62 -1.19 1.58
N ALA A 75 2.87 -0.61 2.52
CA ALA A 75 2.08 0.59 2.28
C ALA A 75 2.90 1.84 2.61
N ILE A 76 2.85 2.83 1.72
CA ILE A 76 3.55 4.11 1.87
C ILE A 76 2.53 5.24 1.73
N ASN A 77 2.49 6.12 2.73
CA ASN A 77 1.71 7.35 2.65
C ASN A 77 2.60 8.50 2.18
N CYS A 78 2.58 8.79 0.89
CA CYS A 78 3.39 9.86 0.30
C CYS A 78 3.10 11.24 0.89
N ALA A 79 1.86 11.52 1.31
CA ALA A 79 1.49 12.81 1.90
C ALA A 79 2.11 13.03 3.29
N ALA A 80 2.57 11.96 3.95
CA ALA A 80 3.25 12.02 5.24
C ALA A 80 4.78 12.08 5.12
N ILE A 81 5.34 12.02 3.91
CA ILE A 81 6.79 12.06 3.66
C ILE A 81 7.16 13.46 3.13
N PRO A 82 8.10 14.19 3.75
CA PRO A 82 8.65 15.40 3.15
C PRO A 82 9.34 15.09 1.81
N GLU A 83 9.14 15.95 0.81
CA GLU A 83 9.62 15.72 -0.57
C GLU A 83 11.13 15.44 -0.64
N HIS A 84 11.94 16.22 0.07
CA HIS A 84 13.40 16.04 0.15
C HIS A 84 13.85 14.71 0.79
N MET A 85 12.94 14.02 1.50
CA MET A 85 13.20 12.72 2.12
C MET A 85 12.60 11.55 1.33
N LEU A 86 11.79 11.82 0.30
CA LEU A 86 11.03 10.77 -0.41
C LEU A 86 11.96 9.79 -1.11
N GLU A 87 12.92 10.30 -1.88
CA GLU A 87 13.88 9.48 -2.61
C GLU A 87 14.75 8.64 -1.67
N ALA A 88 15.31 9.26 -0.64
CA ALA A 88 16.11 8.59 0.38
C ALA A 88 15.31 7.50 1.12
N THR A 89 13.98 7.66 1.23
CA THR A 89 13.10 6.70 1.88
C THR A 89 12.73 5.53 0.95
N LEU A 90 12.50 5.80 -0.34
CA LEU A 90 12.11 4.78 -1.33
C LEU A 90 13.30 3.95 -1.81
N PHE A 91 14.45 4.58 -2.00
CA PHE A 91 15.62 3.97 -2.63
C PHE A 91 16.77 3.72 -1.65
N GLY A 92 16.68 4.27 -0.44
CA GLY A 92 17.79 4.30 0.51
C GLY A 92 18.79 5.39 0.17
N TYR A 93 19.77 5.57 1.05
CA TYR A 93 20.91 6.45 0.84
C TYR A 93 22.15 5.83 1.50
N GLU A 94 23.33 6.08 0.95
CA GLU A 94 24.58 5.65 1.59
C GLU A 94 25.03 6.66 2.64
N LYS A 95 25.70 6.18 3.70
CA LYS A 95 26.35 7.06 4.68
C LYS A 95 27.38 7.93 3.97
N GLY A 96 27.17 9.25 3.99
CA GLY A 96 28.01 10.22 3.30
C GLY A 96 27.43 10.79 2.00
N ALA A 97 26.26 10.32 1.55
CA ALA A 97 25.57 10.91 0.39
C ALA A 97 25.06 12.35 0.65
N PHE A 98 24.91 12.74 1.93
CA PHE A 98 24.64 14.11 2.35
C PHE A 98 25.93 14.76 2.84
N THR A 99 26.80 15.18 1.90
CA THR A 99 27.80 16.21 2.17
C THR A 99 27.17 17.57 1.85
N GLY A 100 26.38 18.06 2.80
CA GLY A 100 25.96 19.46 2.90
C GLY A 100 26.60 20.08 4.12
#